data_AF-A0A8J8BQ38-F1
#
_entry.id   AF-A0A8J8BQ38-F1
#
_cell.length_a   1.000
_cell.length_b   1.000
_cell.length_c   1.000
_cell.angle_alpha   90.00
_cell.angle_beta   90.00
_cell.angle_gamma   90.00
#
_symmetry.space_group_name_H-M   'P 1'
#
loop_
_entity.id
_entity.type
_entity.pdbx_description
1 polymer ?
#
loop_
_entity_poly.entity_id
_entity_poly.type
_entity_poly.pdbx_seq_one_letter_code
_entity_poly.pdbx_strand_id
1 'polypeptide(L)' 'MVFANPFKKRGKWFRGNIHTHTTESDGRLSPSEVSEFYRSRGYDFLCLTDHNTVSNPTGL' A
#
# COMPACT_ATOMS: atom_id res chain seq x y z
N MET A 1 21.31 -25.22 -11.64
CA MET A 1 21.10 -24.39 -10.43
C MET A 1 19.64 -24.57 -10.02
N VAL A 2 19.34 -25.01 -8.79
CA VAL A 2 17.96 -25.17 -8.31
C VAL A 2 17.60 -23.91 -7.55
N PHE A 3 16.67 -23.12 -8.08
CA PHE A 3 16.15 -21.96 -7.37
C PHE A 3 15.12 -22.42 -6.35
N ALA A 4 15.32 -22.09 -5.08
CA ALA A 4 14.33 -22.31 -4.05
C ALA A 4 13.10 -21.44 -4.33
N ASN A 5 11.90 -22.02 -4.26
CA ASN A 5 10.67 -21.25 -4.42
C ASN A 5 10.54 -20.26 -3.24
N PRO A 6 10.62 -18.94 -3.48
CA PRO A 6 10.59 -17.94 -2.40
C PRO A 6 9.25 -17.95 -1.65
N PHE A 7 8.16 -18.40 -2.27
CA PHE A 7 6.81 -18.47 -1.68
C PHE A 7 6.62 -19.64 -0.72
N LYS A 8 7.51 -20.64 -0.72
CA LYS A 8 7.48 -21.75 0.25
C LYS A 8 8.31 -21.46 1.51
N LYS A 9 8.98 -20.32 1.56
CA LYS A 9 9.83 -19.95 2.69
C LYS A 9 8.97 -19.61 3.91
N ARG A 10 9.36 -20.12 5.08
CA ARG A 10 8.73 -19.77 6.36
C ARG A 10 8.99 -18.29 6.68
N GLY A 11 8.02 -17.61 7.26
CA GLY A 11 8.12 -16.20 7.63
C GLY A 11 6.76 -15.55 7.81
N LYS A 12 6.75 -14.22 7.99
CA LYS A 12 5.53 -13.41 7.89
C LYS A 12 5.36 -12.96 6.44
N TRP A 13 4.19 -13.23 5.88
CA TRP A 13 3.78 -12.73 4.57
C TRP A 13 2.90 -11.51 4.80
N PHE A 14 3.31 -10.37 4.24
CA PHE A 14 2.57 -9.13 4.35
C PHE A 14 1.90 -8.84 3.02
N ARG A 15 0.59 -8.60 3.05
CA ARG A 15 -0.18 -8.13 1.91
C ARG A 15 -0.10 -6.62 1.87
N GLY A 16 0.36 -6.06 0.75
CA GLY A 16 0.38 -4.61 0.58
C GLY A 16 0.04 -4.15 -0.82
N ASN A 17 -0.30 -2.87 -0.94
CA ASN A 17 -0.33 -2.18 -2.22
C ASN A 17 0.81 -1.17 -2.27
N ILE A 18 1.66 -1.29 -3.30
CA ILE A 18 2.87 -0.48 -3.47
C ILE A 18 2.67 0.72 -4.41
N HIS A 19 1.49 0.87 -5.01
CA HIS A 19 1.20 1.97 -5.92
C HIS A 19 -0.29 2.32 -5.89
N THR A 20 -0.62 3.46 -5.28
CA THR A 20 -1.99 3.93 -5.11
C THR A 20 -2.03 5.45 -5.13
N HIS A 21 -3.04 5.98 -5.80
CA HIS A 21 -3.25 7.42 -5.94
C HIS A 21 -4.42 7.87 -5.07
N THR A 22 -4.35 9.08 -4.58
CA THR A 22 -5.37 9.75 -3.76
C THR A 22 -5.87 11.00 -4.47
N THR A 23 -6.75 11.77 -3.83
CA THR A 23 -7.16 13.09 -4.34
C THR A 23 -6.01 14.11 -4.40
N GLU A 24 -4.81 13.80 -3.91
CA GLU A 24 -3.62 14.65 -4.05
C GLU A 24 -2.98 14.58 -5.45
N SER A 25 -3.45 13.67 -6.31
CA SER A 25 -3.16 13.71 -7.75
C SER A 25 -4.39 13.35 -8.60
N ASP A 26 -4.53 12.10 -9.06
CA ASP A 26 -5.58 11.62 -9.97
C ASP A 26 -6.45 10.49 -9.37
N GLY A 27 -6.29 10.21 -8.08
CA GLY A 27 -7.13 9.29 -7.33
C GLY A 27 -8.49 9.88 -6.95
N ARG A 28 -9.38 9.02 -6.42
CA ARG A 28 -10.78 9.37 -6.13
C ARG A 28 -11.12 9.53 -4.64
N LEU A 29 -10.25 9.04 -3.77
CA LEU A 29 -10.44 9.03 -2.32
C LEU A 29 -9.30 9.81 -1.68
N SER A 30 -9.59 10.49 -0.57
CA SER A 30 -8.56 11.17 0.21
C SER A 30 -7.53 10.17 0.78
N PRO A 31 -6.33 10.63 1.15
CA PRO A 31 -5.32 9.78 1.79
C PRO A 31 -5.86 8.92 2.96
N SER A 32 -6.71 9.49 3.83
CA SER A 32 -7.29 8.78 4.97
C SER A 32 -8.32 7.73 4.55
N GLU A 33 -9.18 8.06 3.59
CA GLU A 33 -10.16 7.12 3.03
C GLU A 33 -9.48 5.94 2.33
N VAL A 34 -8.40 6.17 1.59
CA VAL A 34 -7.60 5.10 0.97
C VAL A 34 -6.97 4.22 2.06
N SER A 35 -6.34 4.81 3.07
CA SER A 35 -5.74 4.07 4.18
C SER A 35 -6.75 3.16 4.89
N GLU A 36 -7.92 3.70 5.25
CA GLU A 36 -8.98 2.92 5.91
C GLU A 36 -9.58 1.86 4.96
N PHE A 37 -9.70 2.17 3.66
CA PHE A 37 -10.16 1.20 2.66
C PHE A 37 -9.26 -0.05 2.59
N TYR A 38 -7.94 0.12 2.61
CA TYR A 38 -7.00 -0.99 2.58
C TYR A 38 -6.91 -1.71 3.94
N ARG A 39 -6.88 -0.94 5.04
CA ARG A 39 -6.89 -1.48 6.40
C ARG A 39 -8.09 -2.37 6.66
N SER A 40 -9.30 -1.92 6.31
CA SER A 40 -10.54 -2.69 6.44
C SER A 40 -10.59 -3.96 5.58
N ARG A 41 -9.68 -4.12 4.60
CA ARG A 41 -9.53 -5.31 3.73
C ARG A 41 -8.36 -6.22 4.13
N GLY A 42 -7.76 -5.97 5.29
CA GLY A 42 -6.68 -6.81 5.84
C GLY A 42 -5.37 -6.66 5.07
N TYR A 43 -5.09 -5.49 4.50
CA TYR A 43 -3.75 -5.16 4.04
C TYR A 43 -2.88 -4.77 5.23
N ASP A 44 -1.65 -5.24 5.22
CA ASP A 44 -0.65 -4.98 6.26
C ASP A 44 0.09 -3.65 6.01
N PHE A 45 0.19 -3.21 4.75
CA PHE A 45 0.81 -1.93 4.40
C PHE A 45 0.25 -1.35 3.10
N LEU A 46 0.49 -0.05 2.92
CA LEU A 46 0.06 0.74 1.77
C LEU A 46 1.14 1.78 1.43
N CYS A 47 1.36 2.02 0.15
CA CYS A 47 2.15 3.14 -0.36
C CYS A 47 1.25 4.10 -1.14
N LEU A 48 1.22 5.36 -0.70
CA LEU A 48 0.65 6.47 -1.47
C LEU A 48 1.73 6.99 -2.42
N THR A 49 1.40 7.05 -3.71
CA THR A 49 2.33 7.37 -4.80
C THR A 49 1.72 8.39 -5.75
N ASP A 50 1.15 9.46 -5.19
CA ASP A 50 0.58 10.55 -5.96
C ASP A 50 1.62 11.23 -6.88
N HIS A 51 1.17 11.68 -8.05
CA HIS A 51 2.06 12.25 -9.07
C HIS A 51 2.79 13.50 -8.57
N ASN A 52 4.12 13.44 -8.51
CA ASN A 52 5.01 14.54 -8.12
C ASN A 52 4.67 15.17 -6.75
N THR A 53 3.93 14.46 -5.91
CA THR A 53 3.48 14.92 -4.59
C THR A 53 3.92 13.92 -3.54
N VAL A 54 4.44 14.43 -2.42
CA VAL A 54 4.69 13.62 -1.23
C VAL A 54 3.53 13.85 -0.26
N SER A 55 2.70 12.84 -0.07
CA SER A 55 1.57 12.92 0.87
C SER A 55 2.05 13.09 2.30
N ASN A 56 1.40 13.98 3.05
CA ASN A 56 1.68 14.15 4.46
C ASN A 56 1.01 13.00 5.24
N PRO A 57 1.76 12.13 5.93
CA PRO A 57 1.18 11.00 6.66
C PRO A 57 0.56 11.40 8.01
N THR A 58 0.67 12.67 8.41
CA THR A 58 0.14 13.13 9.70
C THR A 58 -1.38 12.95 9.76
N GLY A 59 -1.85 12.06 10.63
CA GLY A 59 -3.29 11.80 10.82
C GLY A 59 -3.88 10.66 9.97
N LEU A 60 -3.03 9.90 9.26
CA LEU A 60 -3.39 8.61 8.64
C LEU A 60 -3.35 7.44 9.64
#